data_AF-A0A498HSU8-F1
#
_entry.id   AF-A0A498HSU8-F1
#
_cell.length_a   1.000
_cell.length_b   1.000
_cell.length_c   1.000
_cell.angle_alpha   90.00
_cell.angle_beta   90.00
_cell.angle_gamma   90.00
#
_symmetry.space_group_name_H-M   'P 1'
#
loop_
_entity.id
_entity.type
_entity.pdbx_description
1 polymer ?
#
loop_
_entity_poly.entity_id
_entity_poly.type
_entity_poly.pdbx_seq_one_letter_code
_entity_poly.pdbx_strand_id
1 'polypeptide(L)'
;MKQFLPINFESSEAGKGCVLLVQGNYYECGGMAVGLCLSHKIADAAALSTFIRSWAATGSGFGDERVVIPLYNSVAMATPKDISVDPPADEMIPHKSVTKRYVFHGSKIAAQKARVANNFVENPTEVEALAALIWK
;
A
#
# COMPACT_ATOMS: atom_id res chain seq x y z
N MET A 1 -1.31 -11.21 -12.14
CA MET A 1 -0.84 -10.66 -10.86
C MET A 1 -0.88 -11.68 -9.73
N LYS A 2 -1.91 -12.54 -9.63
CA LYS A 2 -2.06 -13.57 -8.57
C LYS A 2 -0.84 -14.50 -8.38
N GLN A 3 -0.10 -14.81 -9.44
CA GLN A 3 1.08 -15.69 -9.38
C GLN A 3 2.28 -15.11 -8.61
N PHE A 4 2.33 -13.79 -8.41
CA PHE A 4 3.50 -13.13 -7.80
C PHE A 4 3.31 -12.79 -6.32
N LEU A 5 2.16 -13.14 -5.73
CA LEU A 5 1.85 -12.88 -4.34
C LEU A 5 1.85 -14.19 -3.54
N PRO A 6 2.35 -14.17 -2.27
CA PRO A 6 2.33 -15.33 -1.37
C PRO A 6 0.97 -15.99 -1.19
N ILE A 7 -0.09 -15.21 -1.36
CA ILE A 7 -1.45 -15.67 -1.19
C ILE A 7 -2.37 -14.98 -2.19
N ASN A 8 -3.42 -15.69 -2.61
CA ASN A 8 -4.50 -15.05 -3.33
C ASN A 8 -5.29 -14.19 -2.34
N PHE A 9 -5.38 -12.88 -2.59
CA PHE A 9 -6.14 -11.95 -1.74
C PHE A 9 -7.61 -12.36 -1.62
N GLU A 10 -8.14 -13.09 -2.62
CA GLU A 10 -9.50 -13.66 -2.64
C GLU A 10 -9.67 -14.94 -1.81
N SER A 11 -8.61 -15.47 -1.19
CA SER A 11 -8.73 -16.67 -0.38
C SER A 11 -9.11 -16.33 1.07
N SER A 12 -9.94 -17.17 1.66
CA SER A 12 -10.24 -17.15 3.11
C SER A 12 -8.99 -17.35 3.98
N GLU A 13 -7.92 -17.92 3.41
CA GLU A 13 -6.62 -18.09 4.02
C GLU A 13 -5.92 -16.73 4.30
N ALA A 14 -6.27 -15.66 3.57
CA ALA A 14 -5.72 -14.31 3.80
C ALA A 14 -6.08 -13.74 5.17
N GLY A 15 -7.14 -14.25 5.81
CA GLY A 15 -7.56 -13.89 7.15
C GLY A 15 -6.91 -14.68 8.28
N LYS A 16 -6.12 -15.73 7.99
CA LYS A 16 -5.66 -16.73 8.98
C LYS A 16 -4.51 -16.29 9.91
N GLY A 17 -4.32 -14.99 10.09
CA GLY A 17 -3.52 -14.47 11.22
C GLY A 17 -2.01 -14.36 10.99
N CYS A 18 -1.50 -14.58 9.77
CA CYS A 18 -0.13 -14.20 9.45
C CYS A 18 0.00 -12.67 9.35
N VAL A 19 0.96 -12.11 10.08
CA VAL A 19 1.27 -10.67 10.03
C VAL A 19 1.88 -10.27 8.68
N LEU A 20 2.83 -11.07 8.18
CA LEU A 20 3.55 -10.83 6.94
C LEU A 20 3.82 -12.16 6.23
N LEU A 21 3.61 -12.20 4.92
CA LEU A 21 4.04 -13.26 4.02
C LEU A 21 4.93 -12.66 2.93
N VAL A 22 5.96 -13.39 2.51
CA VAL A 22 6.94 -12.96 1.51
C VAL A 22 7.17 -14.08 0.50
N GLN A 23 7.22 -13.74 -0.79
CA GLN A 23 7.46 -14.68 -1.89
C GLN A 23 8.52 -14.12 -2.83
N GLY A 24 9.60 -14.87 -3.05
CA GLY A 24 10.58 -14.60 -4.11
C GLY A 24 10.19 -15.32 -5.39
N ASN A 25 10.19 -14.61 -6.52
CA ASN A 25 9.91 -15.14 -7.84
C ASN A 25 11.12 -14.88 -8.74
N TYR A 26 11.77 -15.94 -9.20
CA TYR A 26 12.97 -15.86 -10.04
C TYR A 26 12.62 -16.15 -11.48
N TYR A 27 13.20 -15.40 -12.41
CA TYR A 27 12.97 -15.55 -13.84
C TYR A 27 14.23 -16.06 -14.54
N GLU A 28 14.06 -16.79 -15.64
CA GLU A 28 15.17 -17.35 -16.43
C GLU A 28 16.14 -16.27 -16.96
N CYS A 29 15.65 -15.04 -17.15
CA CYS A 29 16.48 -13.90 -17.54
C CYS A 29 17.38 -13.37 -16.40
N GLY A 30 17.39 -14.02 -15.24
CA GLY A 30 18.14 -13.60 -14.04
C GLY A 30 17.44 -12.52 -13.22
N GLY A 31 16.28 -12.03 -13.64
CA GLY A 31 15.47 -11.09 -12.86
C GLY A 31 14.83 -11.75 -11.65
N MET A 32 14.41 -10.94 -10.67
CA MET A 32 13.64 -11.39 -9.51
C MET A 32 12.51 -10.38 -9.18
N ALA A 33 11.36 -10.90 -8.78
CA ALA A 33 10.27 -10.12 -8.18
C ALA A 33 9.96 -10.64 -6.77
N VAL A 34 9.84 -9.71 -5.82
CA VAL A 34 9.46 -10.02 -4.43
C VAL A 34 8.02 -9.58 -4.20
N GLY A 35 7.15 -10.52 -3.85
CA GLY A 35 5.78 -10.27 -3.44
C GLY A 35 5.65 -10.24 -1.92
N LEU A 36 4.88 -9.29 -1.39
CA LEU A 36 4.60 -9.16 0.04
C LEU A 36 3.09 -9.10 0.28
N CYS A 37 2.63 -9.76 1.34
CA CYS A 37 1.28 -9.62 1.88
C CYS A 37 1.38 -9.31 3.37
N LEU A 38 0.99 -8.09 3.77
CA LEU A 38 1.01 -7.61 5.14
C LEU A 38 -0.43 -7.45 5.64
N SER A 39 -0.70 -7.85 6.88
CA SER A 39 -1.99 -7.59 7.52
C SER A 39 -2.22 -6.09 7.72
N HIS A 40 -3.21 -5.54 7.00
CA HIS A 40 -3.59 -4.13 7.12
C HIS A 40 -4.15 -3.77 8.53
N LYS A 41 -4.42 -4.78 9.38
CA LYS A 41 -4.82 -4.58 10.78
C LYS A 41 -3.72 -3.98 11.65
N ILE A 42 -2.45 -4.18 11.27
CA ILE A 42 -1.30 -3.79 12.12
C ILE A 42 -0.44 -2.68 11.53
N ALA A 43 -0.60 -2.38 10.23
CA ALA A 43 0.19 -1.38 9.55
C ALA A 43 -0.50 -0.91 8.26
N ASP A 44 -0.30 0.36 7.95
CA ASP A 44 -0.75 1.00 6.71
C ASP A 44 0.35 0.91 5.61
N ALA A 45 0.07 1.52 4.46
CA ALA A 45 1.01 1.55 3.35
C ALA A 45 2.32 2.30 3.66
N ALA A 46 2.31 3.30 4.55
CA ALA A 46 3.50 4.06 4.94
C ALA A 46 4.41 3.25 5.85
N ALA A 47 3.83 2.52 6.82
CA ALA A 47 4.53 1.57 7.67
C ALA A 47 5.13 0.43 6.84
N LEU A 48 4.37 -0.14 5.89
CA LEU A 48 4.89 -1.16 4.96
C LEU A 48 6.07 -0.63 4.12
N SER A 49 5.97 0.60 3.60
CA SER A 49 7.05 1.22 2.82
C SER A 49 8.32 1.42 3.66
N THR A 50 8.16 1.82 4.92
CA THR A 50 9.26 1.96 5.88
C THR A 50 9.91 0.61 6.18
N PHE A 51 9.11 -0.43 6.42
CA PHE A 51 9.59 -1.79 6.61
C PHE A 51 10.40 -2.29 5.41
N ILE A 52 9.89 -2.11 4.18
CA ILE A 52 10.61 -2.54 2.95
C ILE A 52 11.95 -1.82 2.83
N ARG A 53 12.00 -0.51 3.10
CA ARG A 53 13.24 0.27 3.07
C ARG A 53 14.26 -0.23 4.10
N SER A 54 13.84 -0.42 5.35
CA SER A 54 14.71 -0.96 6.40
C SER A 54 15.16 -2.38 6.09
N TRP A 55 14.27 -3.24 5.57
CA TRP A 55 14.62 -4.62 5.20
C TRP A 55 15.68 -4.65 4.09
N ALA A 56 15.52 -3.82 3.05
CA ALA A 56 16.48 -3.71 1.96
C ALA A 56 17.84 -3.19 2.45
N ALA A 57 17.85 -2.20 3.34
CA ALA A 57 19.10 -1.65 3.88
C ALA A 57 19.86 -2.69 4.72
N THR A 58 19.16 -3.40 5.62
CA THR A 58 19.73 -4.49 6.43
C THR A 58 20.31 -5.60 5.55
N GLY A 59 19.59 -6.02 4.50
CA GLY A 59 20.05 -7.07 3.58
C GLY A 59 21.24 -6.67 2.72
N SER A 60 21.48 -5.37 2.53
CA SER A 60 22.57 -4.85 1.70
C SER A 60 23.91 -4.74 2.44
N GLY A 61 23.96 -5.03 3.75
CA GLY A 61 25.19 -5.00 4.54
C GLY A 61 25.70 -3.60 4.90
N PHE A 62 24.95 -2.53 4.57
CA PHE A 62 25.22 -1.19 5.08
C PHE A 62 24.69 -1.12 6.52
N GLY A 63 25.58 -1.09 7.51
CA GLY A 63 25.22 -0.83 8.92
C GLY A 63 24.73 0.62 9.06
N ASP A 64 23.50 0.80 9.53
CA ASP A 64 22.63 1.83 8.94
C ASP A 64 22.14 2.91 9.92
N GLU A 65 22.36 4.17 9.55
CA GLU A 65 21.62 5.33 10.11
C GLU A 65 20.16 5.38 9.61
N ARG A 66 19.81 4.64 8.55
CA ARG A 66 18.49 4.67 7.90
C ARG A 66 17.54 3.54 8.35
N VAL A 67 18.01 2.59 9.16
CA VAL A 67 17.14 1.58 9.79
C VAL A 67 16.29 2.29 10.83
N VAL A 68 15.00 2.41 10.53
CA VAL A 68 14.03 2.96 11.47
C VAL A 68 13.72 1.92 12.53
N ILE A 69 13.87 2.29 13.81
CA ILE A 69 13.41 1.50 14.94
C ILE A 69 11.90 1.77 15.12
N PRO A 70 11.03 0.77 14.92
CA PRO A 70 9.59 0.95 15.09
C PRO A 70 9.24 1.20 16.56
N LEU A 71 8.35 2.17 16.80
CA LEU A 71 7.78 2.45 18.11
C LEU A 71 6.49 1.64 18.29
N TYR A 72 6.48 0.73 19.26
CA TYR A 72 5.34 -0.13 19.57
C TYR A 72 4.56 0.36 20.80
N ASN A 73 4.20 1.65 20.84
CA ASN A 73 3.49 2.27 21.96
C ASN A 73 2.02 2.63 21.64
N SER A 74 1.37 1.88 20.75
CA SER A 74 0.01 2.15 20.28
C SER A 74 -1.03 2.31 21.40
N VAL A 75 -0.87 1.57 22.50
CA VAL A 75 -1.75 1.63 23.69
C VAL A 75 -1.62 2.95 24.44
N ALA A 76 -0.47 3.63 24.38
CA ALA A 76 -0.26 4.92 25.03
C ALA A 76 -0.77 6.11 24.19
N MET A 77 -0.94 5.92 22.88
CA MET A 77 -1.34 6.98 21.94
C MET A 77 -2.84 7.01 21.66
N ALA A 78 -3.56 5.91 21.90
CA ALA A 78 -5.00 5.83 21.73
C ALA A 78 -5.70 6.01 23.08
N THR A 79 -6.65 6.95 23.16
CA THR A 79 -7.67 6.88 24.21
C THR A 79 -8.59 5.71 23.86
N PRO A 80 -8.76 4.70 24.74
CA PRO A 80 -9.69 3.62 24.49
C PRO A 80 -11.08 4.24 24.33
N LYS A 81 -11.63 4.17 23.12
CA LYS A 81 -13.03 4.46 22.87
C LYS A 81 -13.70 3.12 22.64
N ASP A 82 -14.78 2.84 23.37
CA ASP A 82 -15.65 1.72 23.05
C ASP A 82 -16.31 2.00 21.70
N ILE A 83 -15.70 1.46 20.65
CA ILE A 83 -16.24 1.47 19.30
C ILE A 83 -16.70 0.04 19.06
N SER A 84 -17.91 -0.25 19.54
CA SER A 84 -18.64 -1.48 19.20
C SER A 84 -19.14 -1.35 17.77
N VAL A 85 -18.23 -1.50 16.81
CA VAL A 85 -18.57 -1.64 15.39
C VAL A 85 -18.44 -3.12 15.09
N ASP A 86 -19.57 -3.77 14.88
CA ASP A 86 -19.56 -5.10 14.27
C ASP A 86 -18.87 -4.96 12.91
N PRO A 87 -17.77 -5.69 12.65
CA PRO A 87 -17.18 -5.67 11.33
C PRO A 87 -18.26 -6.18 10.36
N PRO A 88 -18.54 -5.47 9.25
CA PRO A 88 -19.44 -5.99 8.24
C PRO A 88 -18.97 -7.38 7.85
N ALA A 89 -19.92 -8.29 7.63
CA ALA A 89 -19.62 -9.60 7.09
C ALA A 89 -18.91 -9.38 5.74
N ASP A 90 -17.60 -9.58 5.73
CA ASP A 90 -16.77 -9.39 4.55
C ASP A 90 -16.91 -10.64 3.69
N GLU A 91 -18.11 -10.84 3.13
CA GLU A 91 -18.29 -11.74 2.01
C GLU A 91 -17.64 -11.07 0.81
N MET A 92 -16.34 -11.31 0.65
CA MET A 92 -15.64 -10.86 -0.54
C MET A 92 -16.11 -11.71 -1.72
N ILE A 93 -17.23 -11.28 -2.33
CA ILE A 93 -17.79 -11.91 -3.52
C ILE A 93 -16.76 -11.76 -4.63
N PRO A 94 -16.21 -12.87 -5.17
CA PRO A 94 -15.24 -12.78 -6.24
C PRO A 94 -15.89 -12.12 -7.46
N HIS A 95 -15.42 -10.93 -7.81
CA HIS A 95 -15.81 -10.25 -9.04
C HIS A 95 -14.70 -10.33 -10.06
N LYS A 96 -15.06 -10.66 -11.30
CA LYS A 96 -14.12 -10.71 -12.42
C LYS A 96 -13.69 -9.29 -12.77
N SER A 97 -12.61 -8.84 -12.16
CA SER A 97 -11.98 -7.55 -12.42
C SER A 97 -10.70 -7.72 -13.25
N VAL A 98 -10.30 -6.66 -13.95
CA VAL A 98 -9.03 -6.58 -14.66
C VAL A 98 -8.22 -5.42 -14.10
N THR A 99 -6.94 -5.66 -13.80
CA THR A 99 -6.01 -4.60 -13.38
C THR A 99 -5.37 -3.98 -14.60
N LYS A 100 -5.51 -2.66 -14.78
CA LYS A 100 -4.82 -1.88 -15.82
C LYS A 100 -3.95 -0.82 -15.17
N ARG A 101 -2.80 -0.52 -15.78
CA ARG A 101 -1.90 0.55 -15.36
C ARG A 101 -2.03 1.73 -16.30
N TYR A 102 -2.38 2.90 -15.76
CA TYR A 102 -2.35 4.17 -16.46
C TYR A 102 -1.19 5.01 -15.92
N VAL A 103 -0.41 5.63 -16.82
CA VAL A 103 0.76 6.42 -16.46
C VAL A 103 0.48 7.89 -16.81
N PHE A 104 0.55 8.76 -15.81
CA PHE A 104 0.40 10.19 -15.97
C PHE A 104 1.77 10.85 -15.90
N HIS A 105 2.19 11.46 -17.01
CA HIS A 105 3.43 12.21 -17.04
C HIS A 105 3.29 13.55 -16.31
N GLY A 106 4.39 14.05 -15.73
CA GLY A 106 4.40 15.30 -14.96
C GLY A 106 3.80 16.49 -15.73
N SER A 107 4.02 16.59 -17.04
CA SER A 107 3.41 17.63 -17.88
C SER A 107 1.88 17.55 -17.94
N LYS A 108 1.31 16.34 -17.97
CA LYS A 108 -0.15 16.13 -17.95
C LYS A 108 -0.74 16.38 -16.57
N ILE A 109 0.00 16.05 -15.50
CA ILE A 109 -0.38 16.38 -14.12
C ILE A 109 -0.40 17.90 -13.94
N ALA A 110 0.66 18.62 -14.36
CA ALA A 110 0.72 20.08 -14.28
C ALA A 110 -0.43 20.75 -15.06
N ALA A 111 -0.72 20.29 -16.27
CA ALA A 111 -1.85 20.78 -17.06
C ALA A 111 -3.20 20.51 -16.35
N GLN A 112 -3.35 19.36 -15.72
CA GLN A 112 -4.54 19.03 -14.93
C GLN A 112 -4.71 19.96 -13.72
N LYS A 113 -3.63 20.20 -12.96
CA LYS A 113 -3.64 21.11 -11.80
C LYS A 113 -4.08 22.51 -12.22
N ALA A 114 -3.48 23.05 -13.30
CA ALA A 114 -3.85 24.36 -13.84
C ALA A 114 -5.32 24.42 -14.28
N ARG A 115 -5.86 23.31 -14.82
CA ARG A 115 -7.25 23.23 -15.27
C ARG A 115 -8.26 23.18 -14.13
N VAL A 116 -7.92 22.56 -13.00
CA VAL A 116 -8.86 22.43 -11.87
C VAL A 116 -8.71 23.56 -10.84
N ALA A 117 -7.62 24.31 -10.89
CA ALA A 117 -7.41 25.48 -10.05
C ALA A 117 -8.52 26.52 -10.25
N ASN A 118 -9.09 27.00 -9.15
CA ASN A 118 -10.13 28.02 -9.13
C ASN A 118 -10.14 28.75 -7.77
N ASN A 119 -11.07 29.70 -7.58
CA ASN A 119 -11.14 30.52 -6.36
C ASN A 119 -11.34 29.74 -5.05
N PHE A 120 -11.83 28.49 -5.12
CA PHE A 120 -12.01 27.61 -3.97
C PHE A 120 -10.84 26.64 -3.77
N VAL A 121 -10.10 26.33 -4.84
CA VAL A 121 -8.95 25.43 -4.82
C VAL A 121 -7.85 26.06 -5.66
N GLU A 122 -7.10 26.97 -5.07
CA GLU A 122 -6.10 27.76 -5.80
C GLU A 122 -4.88 26.92 -6.22
N ASN A 123 -4.42 26.04 -5.32
CA ASN A 123 -3.21 25.23 -5.49
C ASN A 123 -3.46 23.75 -5.18
N PRO A 124 -4.18 23.02 -6.05
CA PRO A 124 -4.43 21.59 -5.84
C PRO A 124 -3.10 20.83 -5.81
N THR A 125 -3.01 19.81 -4.96
CA THR A 125 -1.92 18.83 -4.98
C THR A 125 -2.03 17.91 -6.20
N GLU A 126 -0.95 17.21 -6.54
CA GLU A 126 -0.98 16.22 -7.62
C GLU A 126 -1.96 15.07 -7.34
N VAL A 127 -2.03 14.65 -6.07
CA VAL A 127 -2.94 13.60 -5.61
C VAL A 127 -4.39 14.04 -5.77
N GLU A 128 -4.75 15.24 -5.33
CA GLU A 128 -6.12 15.78 -5.49
C GLU A 128 -6.51 15.89 -6.96
N ALA A 129 -5.63 16.44 -7.80
CA ALA A 129 -5.90 16.63 -9.22
C ALA A 129 -6.12 15.30 -9.96
N LEU A 130 -5.38 14.25 -9.61
CA LEU A 130 -5.51 12.92 -10.20
C LEU A 130 -6.68 12.12 -9.61
N ALA A 131 -6.91 12.19 -8.31
CA ALA A 131 -8.05 11.53 -7.66
C ALA A 131 -9.38 12.07 -8.23
N ALA A 132 -9.49 13.41 -8.38
CA ALA A 132 -10.65 14.04 -8.99
C ALA A 132 -10.84 13.64 -10.47
N LEU A 133 -9.74 13.44 -11.21
CA LEU A 133 -9.81 12.97 -12.60
C LEU A 133 -10.31 11.52 -12.70
N ILE A 134 -9.86 10.65 -11.80
CA ILE A 134 -10.25 9.23 -11.77
C ILE A 134 -11.71 9.06 -11.33
N TRP A 135 -12.18 9.93 -10.44
CA TRP A 135 -13.56 9.91 -9.95
C TRP A 135 -14.59 10.33 -11.01
N LYS A 136 -14.21 11.22 -11.93
CA LYS A 136 -15.09 11.77 -12.96
C LYS A 136 -15.41 10.75 -14.06
#